data_AF-A0A356S5P2-F1
#
_entry.id   AF-A0A356S5P2-F1
#
_cell.length_a   1.000
_cell.length_b   1.000
_cell.length_c   1.000
_cell.angle_alpha   90.00
_cell.angle_beta   90.00
_cell.angle_gamma   90.00
#
_symmetry.space_group_name_H-M   'P 1'
#
loop_
_entity.id
_entity.type
_entity.pdbx_description
1 polymer ?
#
loop_
_entity_poly.entity_id
_entity_poly.type
_entity_poly.pdbx_seq_one_letter_code
_entity_poly.pdbx_strand_id
1 'polypeptide(L)'
;QGAAAAIIVHETGPAGYGWGVVNNSWTGPQIGLTAANLNGDRAEIEGWVTQETAAAIFDGAGLDFQALQAEAAQPGFSAVPMSDLRLNVSVENS
;
A
#
# COMPACT_ATOMS: atom_id res chain seq x y z
N GLN A 1 15.99 8.22 5.93
CA GLN A 1 14.85 8.85 5.23
C GLN A 1 14.01 7.69 4.73
N GLY A 2 12.76 7.55 5.18
CA GLY A 2 11.92 6.37 4.95
C GLY A 2 10.45 6.75 5.13
N ALA A 3 9.56 5.98 4.51
CA ALA A 3 8.12 6.22 4.62
C ALA A 3 7.59 5.67 5.95
N ALA A 4 6.71 6.43 6.61
CA ALA A 4 6.03 5.96 7.83
C ALA A 4 5.08 4.78 7.55
N ALA A 5 4.54 4.71 6.34
CA ALA A 5 3.67 3.63 5.90
C ALA A 5 3.86 3.31 4.41
N ALA A 6 3.59 2.07 4.02
CA ALA A 6 3.48 1.62 2.65
C ALA A 6 2.16 0.86 2.44
N ILE A 7 1.32 1.33 1.52
CA ILE A 7 0.04 0.69 1.19
C ILE A 7 0.10 0.15 -0.23
N ILE A 8 -0.14 -1.15 -0.39
CA ILE A 8 -0.08 -1.84 -1.68
C ILE A 8 -1.50 -1.98 -2.23
N VAL A 9 -1.68 -1.63 -3.51
CA VAL A 9 -2.93 -1.87 -4.22
C VAL A 9 -2.89 -3.27 -4.84
N HIS A 10 -3.83 -4.13 -4.47
CA HIS A 10 -3.95 -5.45 -5.06
C HIS A 10 -4.75 -5.42 -6.37
N GLU A 11 -4.17 -6.01 -7.41
CA GLU A 11 -4.81 -6.20 -8.71
C GLU A 11 -4.75 -7.66 -9.15
N THR A 12 -5.91 -8.26 -9.42
CA THR A 12 -6.02 -9.69 -9.74
C THR A 12 -5.25 -10.07 -11.01
N GLY A 13 -5.23 -9.22 -12.03
CA GLY A 13 -4.53 -9.49 -13.30
C GLY A 13 -3.03 -9.65 -13.08
N PRO A 14 -2.31 -8.61 -12.63
CA PRO A 14 -0.89 -8.66 -12.33
C PRO A 14 -0.51 -9.64 -11.22
N ALA A 15 -1.32 -9.77 -10.15
CA ALA A 15 -1.02 -10.68 -9.05
C ALA A 15 -1.22 -12.16 -9.42
N GLY A 16 -2.06 -12.46 -10.41
CA GLY A 16 -2.40 -13.82 -10.83
C GLY A 16 -3.32 -14.58 -9.86
N TYR A 17 -3.79 -13.93 -8.79
CA TYR A 17 -4.72 -14.46 -7.80
C TYR A 17 -5.69 -13.40 -7.31
N GLY A 18 -6.85 -13.83 -6.79
CA GLY A 18 -7.86 -12.93 -6.25
C GLY A 18 -7.54 -12.44 -4.83
N TRP A 19 -8.23 -11.38 -4.41
CA TRP A 19 -8.09 -10.74 -3.09
C TRP A 19 -8.15 -11.71 -1.90
N GLY A 20 -8.91 -12.80 -2.01
CA GLY A 20 -9.02 -13.81 -0.96
C GLY A 20 -7.68 -14.37 -0.48
N VAL A 21 -6.67 -14.44 -1.36
CA VAL A 21 -5.30 -14.86 -0.97
C VAL A 21 -4.65 -13.84 -0.05
N VAL A 22 -4.73 -12.54 -0.38
CA VAL A 22 -4.19 -11.46 0.48
C VAL A 22 -4.93 -11.45 1.82
N ASN A 23 -6.26 -11.40 1.79
CA ASN A 23 -7.09 -11.34 2.99
C ASN A 23 -6.83 -12.49 3.96
N ASN A 24 -6.62 -13.70 3.45
CA ASN A 24 -6.43 -14.88 4.29
C ASN A 24 -4.97 -15.06 4.77
N SER A 25 -4.00 -14.47 4.09
CA SER A 25 -2.57 -14.68 4.41
C SER A 25 -1.98 -13.60 5.32
N TRP A 26 -2.61 -12.42 5.38
CA TRP A 26 -2.09 -11.23 6.09
C TRP A 26 -2.86 -10.89 7.37
N THR A 27 -3.64 -11.83 7.93
CA THR A 27 -4.45 -11.64 9.15
C THR A 27 -3.78 -12.15 10.43
N GLY A 28 -2.61 -12.79 10.33
CA GLY A 28 -1.86 -13.31 11.48
C GLY A 28 -0.44 -12.76 11.58
N PRO A 29 0.28 -13.06 12.67
CA PRO A 29 1.67 -12.61 12.87
C PRO A 29 2.57 -12.99 11.70
N GLN A 30 3.17 -11.99 11.06
CA GLN A 30 4.14 -12.19 10.00
C GLN A 30 5.54 -12.25 10.61
N ILE A 31 5.99 -13.44 10.97
CA ILE A 31 7.33 -13.64 11.54
C ILE A 31 8.35 -13.68 10.40
N GLY A 32 9.04 -12.55 10.20
CA GLY A 32 10.15 -12.44 9.27
C GLY A 32 11.49 -12.83 9.89
N LEU A 33 12.50 -13.01 9.04
CA LEU A 33 13.88 -13.10 9.50
C LEU A 33 14.32 -11.75 10.07
N THR A 34 15.00 -11.76 11.21
CA THR A 34 15.59 -10.56 11.79
C THR A 34 16.82 -10.16 10.96
N ALA A 35 16.76 -9.02 10.28
CA ALA A 35 17.94 -8.43 9.65
C ALA A 35 18.92 -7.91 10.71
N ALA A 36 20.18 -7.69 10.33
CA ALA A 36 21.23 -7.22 11.25
C ALA A 36 20.92 -5.87 11.91
N ASN A 37 20.09 -5.05 11.26
CA ASN A 37 19.58 -3.76 11.74
C ASN A 37 18.20 -3.87 12.42
N LEU A 38 17.75 -5.08 12.76
CA LEU A 38 16.42 -5.36 13.30
C LEU A 38 15.27 -4.86 12.41
N ASN A 39 15.46 -4.85 11.08
CA ASN A 39 14.50 -4.33 10.09
C ASN A 39 14.18 -2.83 10.25
N GLY A 40 15.08 -2.04 10.85
CA GLY A 40 14.88 -0.60 11.06
C GLY A 40 14.81 0.27 9.80
N ASP A 41 14.92 -0.35 8.62
CA ASP A 41 14.75 0.25 7.29
C ASP A 41 13.38 -0.05 6.65
N ARG A 42 12.53 -0.87 7.28
CA ARG A 42 11.16 -1.12 6.83
C ARG A 42 10.21 0.02 7.20
N ALA A 43 9.11 0.13 6.46
CA ALA A 43 8.01 1.00 6.85
C ALA A 43 7.41 0.48 8.18
N GLU A 44 7.05 1.39 9.08
CA GLU A 44 6.45 1.02 10.37
C GLU A 44 5.07 0.40 10.19
N ILE A 45 4.33 0.87 9.18
CA ILE A 45 3.03 0.32 8.77
C ILE A 45 3.12 -0.19 7.34
N GLU A 46 2.71 -1.44 7.11
CA GLU A 46 2.52 -2.01 5.78
C GLU A 46 1.08 -2.53 5.67
N GLY A 47 0.41 -2.23 4.56
CA GLY A 47 -1.00 -2.60 4.38
C GLY A 47 -1.34 -2.89 2.93
N TRP A 48 -2.50 -3.53 2.74
CA TRP A 48 -3.05 -3.86 1.44
C TRP A 48 -4.45 -3.29 1.29
N VAL A 49 -4.77 -2.79 0.11
CA VAL A 49 -6.12 -2.35 -0.28
C VAL A 49 -6.51 -2.97 -1.61
N THR A 50 -7.82 -3.06 -1.86
CA THR A 50 -8.34 -3.44 -3.18
C THR A 50 -8.20 -2.28 -4.16
N GLN A 51 -8.27 -2.59 -5.46
CA GLN A 51 -8.30 -1.57 -6.51
C GLN A 51 -9.48 -0.60 -6.36
N GLU A 52 -10.65 -1.10 -5.92
CA GLU A 52 -11.84 -0.28 -5.64
C GLU A 52 -11.58 0.73 -4.52
N THR A 53 -10.99 0.27 -3.40
CA THR A 53 -10.63 1.15 -2.28
C THR A 53 -9.57 2.17 -2.72
N ALA A 54 -8.57 1.76 -3.50
CA ALA A 54 -7.57 2.68 -4.04
C ALA A 54 -8.21 3.76 -4.92
N ALA A 55 -9.10 3.39 -5.83
CA ALA A 55 -9.83 4.34 -6.66
C ALA A 55 -10.63 5.35 -5.82
N ALA A 56 -11.31 4.91 -4.77
CA ALA A 56 -12.03 5.78 -3.85
C ALA A 56 -11.11 6.75 -3.08
N ILE A 57 -9.94 6.29 -2.64
CA ILE A 57 -8.95 7.14 -1.94
C ILE A 57 -8.41 8.22 -2.89
N PHE A 58 -8.06 7.84 -4.13
CA PHE A 58 -7.56 8.78 -5.13
C PHE A 58 -8.63 9.80 -5.53
N ASP A 59 -9.87 9.36 -5.74
CA ASP A 59 -11.00 10.25 -6.02
C ASP A 59 -11.23 11.26 -4.87
N GLY A 60 -11.15 10.78 -3.62
CA GLY A 60 -11.18 11.65 -2.43
C GLY A 60 -10.03 12.68 -2.36
N ALA A 61 -8.93 12.44 -3.09
CA ALA A 61 -7.82 13.38 -3.24
C ALA A 61 -7.99 14.32 -4.45
N GLY A 62 -9.05 14.15 -5.25
CA GLY A 62 -9.24 14.81 -6.54
C GLY A 62 -8.33 14.27 -7.65
N LEU A 63 -7.90 13.01 -7.56
CA LEU A 63 -6.99 12.34 -8.49
C LEU A 63 -7.68 11.18 -9.21
N ASP A 64 -7.32 10.96 -10.47
CA ASP A 64 -7.74 9.77 -11.21
C ASP A 64 -6.72 8.65 -11.03
N PHE A 65 -7.14 7.60 -10.31
CA PHE A 65 -6.29 6.43 -10.05
C PHE A 65 -5.82 5.73 -11.32
N GLN A 66 -6.69 5.53 -12.31
CA GLN A 66 -6.36 4.77 -13.51
C GLN A 66 -5.40 5.56 -14.41
N ALA A 67 -5.62 6.87 -14.54
CA ALA A 67 -4.72 7.75 -15.28
C ALA A 67 -3.32 7.76 -14.63
N LEU A 68 -3.24 7.97 -13.31
CA LEU A 68 -1.96 8.00 -12.59
C LEU A 68 -1.27 6.64 -12.56
N GLN A 69 -2.01 5.53 -12.51
CA GLN A 69 -1.43 4.20 -12.62
C GLN A 69 -0.76 3.98 -13.98
N ALA A 70 -1.41 4.41 -15.07
CA ALA A 70 -0.86 4.31 -16.41
C ALA A 70 0.40 5.19 -16.57
N GLU A 71 0.40 6.40 -16.01
CA GLU A 71 1.58 7.27 -15.97
C GLU A 71 2.70 6.67 -15.12
N ALA A 72 2.39 6.09 -13.97
CA ALA A 72 3.35 5.45 -13.07
C ALA A 72 4.04 4.23 -13.69
N ALA A 73 3.43 3.60 -14.68
CA ALA A 73 4.04 2.52 -15.45
C ALA A 73 5.10 3.00 -16.46
N GLN A 74 5.27 4.32 -16.65
CA GLN A 74 6.23 4.90 -17.59
C GLN A 74 7.48 5.46 -16.88
N PRO A 75 8.67 5.40 -17.51
CA PRO A 75 9.87 6.04 -16.99
C PRO A 75 9.68 7.55 -16.79
N GLY A 76 10.23 8.09 -15.70
CA GLY A 76 10.18 9.52 -15.40
C GLY A 76 8.97 9.97 -14.59
N PHE A 77 8.06 9.06 -14.23
CA PHE A 77 7.01 9.35 -13.27
C PHE A 77 7.58 9.85 -11.94
N SER A 78 6.88 10.81 -11.32
CA SER A 78 7.20 11.36 -10.00
C SER A 78 5.97 11.28 -9.11
N ALA A 79 6.18 11.06 -7.82
CA ALA A 79 5.09 10.95 -6.86
C ALA A 79 4.22 12.22 -6.82
N VAL A 80 2.90 12.03 -6.85
CA VAL A 80 1.92 13.11 -6.78
C VAL A 80 1.40 13.23 -5.35
N PRO A 81 1.46 14.41 -4.71
CA PRO A 81 0.88 14.62 -3.40
C PRO A 81 -0.64 14.42 -3.42
N MET A 82 -1.18 13.66 -2.46
CA MET A 82 -2.63 13.40 -2.33
C MET A 82 -3.36 14.50 -1.52
N SER A 83 -2.97 15.75 -1.72
CA SER A 83 -3.55 16.93 -1.06
C SER A 83 -3.68 16.76 0.48
N ASP A 84 -4.85 17.01 1.07
CA ASP A 84 -5.10 17.05 2.52
C ASP A 84 -5.45 15.68 3.15
N LEU A 85 -5.30 14.57 2.42
CA LEU A 85 -5.56 13.25 2.99
C LEU A 85 -4.54 12.90 4.07
N ARG A 86 -5.05 12.42 5.21
CA ARG A 86 -4.25 11.91 6.33
C ARG A 86 -4.61 10.47 6.62
N LEU A 87 -3.59 9.61 6.61
CA LEU A 87 -3.71 8.24 7.09
C LEU A 87 -3.53 8.24 8.62
N ASN A 88 -4.55 7.77 9.35
CA ASN A 88 -4.45 7.47 10.77
C ASN A 88 -4.47 5.96 10.97
N VAL A 89 -3.50 5.42 11.71
CA VAL A 89 -3.38 3.99 11.99
C VAL A 89 -3.25 3.79 13.49
N SER A 90 -3.95 2.80 14.02
CA SER A 90 -3.83 2.35 15.41
C SER A 90 -3.62 0.85 15.40
N VAL A 91 -2.60 0.38 16.12
CA VAL A 91 -2.26 -1.03 16.22
C VAL A 91 -2.48 -1.45 17.66
N GLU A 92 -3.35 -2.43 17.87
CA GLU A 92 -3.58 -3.07 19.16
C GLU A 92 -3.03 -4.49 19.07
N ASN A 93 -2.10 -4.81 19.98
CA ASN A 93 -1.58 -6.16 20.13
C ASN A 93 -2.17 -6.74 21.42
N SER A 94 -3.02 -7.74 21.28
CA SER A 94 -3.72 -8.43 22.38
C SER A 94 -3.01 -9.69 22.83
#